data_AF-A0A967WST7-F1
#
_entry.id   AF-A0A967WST7-F1
#
_cell.length_a   1.000
_cell.length_b   1.000
_cell.length_c   1.000
_cell.angle_alpha   90.00
_cell.angle_beta   90.00
_cell.angle_gamma   90.00
#
_symmetry.space_group_name_H-M   'P 1'
#
loop_
_entity.id
_entity.type
_entity.pdbx_description
1 polymer ?
#
loop_
_entity_poly.entity_id
_entity_poly.type
_entity_poly.pdbx_seq_one_letter_code
_entity_poly.pdbx_strand_id
1 'polypeptide(L)'
;LLQRITHMDADAVSHKDAFRQATEYGAKVLGVENLGKIEPGYLADLTAIQVRNNPFLMPMYDPLETIIYACSGGRDVAMTMVNGRILYEKGEFRTVDPVKVMSEV
;
A
#
# COMPACT_ATOMS: atom_id res chain seq x y z
N LEU A 1 -3.16 -13.44 -1.01
CA LEU A 1 -4.26 -14.06 -0.22
C LEU A 1 -4.38 -15.58 -0.45
N LEU A 2 -3.28 -16.27 -0.79
CA LEU A 2 -3.31 -17.70 -1.13
C LEU A 2 -3.82 -18.57 0.03
N GLN A 3 -3.50 -18.20 1.27
CA GLN A 3 -3.96 -18.87 2.49
C GLN A 3 -5.47 -19.10 2.55
N ARG A 4 -6.29 -18.13 2.09
CA ARG A 4 -7.76 -18.27 2.05
C ARG A 4 -8.21 -19.40 1.12
N ILE A 5 -7.50 -19.59 0.02
CA ILE A 5 -7.77 -20.64 -0.98
C ILE A 5 -7.26 -21.98 -0.46
N THR A 6 -6.04 -22.01 0.08
CA THR A 6 -5.42 -23.23 0.61
C THR A 6 -6.22 -23.85 1.74
N HIS A 7 -6.78 -23.03 2.63
CA HIS A 7 -7.59 -23.48 3.77
C HIS A 7 -9.09 -23.53 3.48
N MET A 8 -9.55 -23.09 2.30
CA MET A 8 -10.97 -22.95 1.96
C MET A 8 -11.76 -22.14 3.01
N ASP A 9 -11.08 -21.17 3.61
CA ASP A 9 -11.58 -20.36 4.72
C ASP A 9 -11.29 -18.89 4.43
N ALA A 10 -12.35 -18.10 4.30
CA ALA A 10 -12.23 -16.68 4.00
C ALA A 10 -11.58 -15.89 5.15
N ASP A 11 -11.66 -16.40 6.37
CA ASP A 11 -11.17 -15.77 7.60
C ASP A 11 -9.76 -16.25 7.98
N ALA A 12 -9.19 -17.23 7.26
CA ALA A 12 -7.82 -17.71 7.48
C ALA A 12 -6.78 -16.57 7.43
N VAL A 13 -7.03 -15.54 6.62
CA VAL A 13 -6.31 -14.25 6.68
C VAL A 13 -7.33 -13.14 6.42
N SER A 14 -7.67 -12.38 7.46
CA SER A 14 -8.56 -11.24 7.33
C SER A 14 -7.91 -10.08 6.56
N HIS A 15 -8.72 -9.12 6.09
CA HIS A 15 -8.22 -7.89 5.46
C HIS A 15 -7.35 -7.05 6.43
N LYS A 16 -7.68 -7.06 7.73
CA LYS A 16 -6.88 -6.42 8.78
C LYS A 16 -5.52 -7.09 8.94
N ASP A 17 -5.49 -8.42 8.95
CA ASP A 17 -4.23 -9.17 9.05
C ASP A 17 -3.37 -8.94 7.82
N ALA A 18 -3.96 -8.99 6.62
CA ALA A 18 -3.26 -8.71 5.38
C ALA A 18 -2.66 -7.28 5.37
N PHE A 19 -3.41 -6.28 5.84
CA PHE A 19 -2.92 -4.91 5.92
C PHE A 19 -1.76 -4.76 6.92
N ARG A 20 -1.86 -5.37 8.11
CA ARG A 20 -0.79 -5.36 9.11
C ARG A 20 0.45 -6.10 8.61
N GLN A 21 0.27 -7.21 7.90
CA GLN A 21 1.36 -7.93 7.22
C GLN A 21 2.09 -7.03 6.22
N ALA A 22 1.36 -6.24 5.43
CA ALA A 22 1.93 -5.31 4.47
C ALA A 22 2.54 -4.03 5.08
N THR A 23 2.36 -3.79 6.37
CA THR A 23 2.80 -2.55 7.05
C THR A 23 3.57 -2.86 8.34
N GLU A 24 2.90 -2.86 9.50
CA GLU A 24 3.48 -3.02 10.84
C GLU A 24 4.33 -4.30 10.97
N TYR A 25 3.84 -5.45 10.51
CA TYR A 25 4.57 -6.70 10.66
C TYR A 25 5.74 -6.80 9.69
N GLY A 26 5.63 -6.20 8.50
CA GLY A 26 6.77 -6.04 7.59
C GLY A 26 7.91 -5.25 8.25
N ALA A 27 7.59 -4.13 8.89
CA ALA A 27 8.56 -3.33 9.64
C ALA A 27 9.20 -4.13 10.80
N LYS A 28 8.39 -4.88 11.57
CA LYS A 28 8.89 -5.76 12.63
C LYS A 28 9.83 -6.84 12.13
N VAL A 29 9.51 -7.50 11.02
CA VAL A 29 10.36 -8.53 10.41
C VAL A 29 11.70 -7.95 9.95
N LEU A 30 11.70 -6.71 9.47
CA LEU A 30 12.91 -5.99 9.08
C LEU A 30 13.68 -5.39 10.27
N GLY A 31 13.16 -5.47 11.49
CA GLY A 31 13.77 -4.89 12.69
C GLY A 31 13.71 -3.36 12.74
N VAL A 32 12.79 -2.73 12.00
CA VAL A 32 12.61 -1.27 11.99
C VAL A 32 11.47 -0.92 12.94
N GLU A 33 11.80 -0.40 14.12
CA GLU A 33 10.81 -0.20 15.20
C GLU A 33 9.84 0.96 14.96
N ASN A 34 10.29 2.00 14.24
CA ASN A 34 9.55 3.23 14.01
C ASN A 34 8.95 3.32 12.59
N LEU A 35 8.57 2.18 12.00
CA LEU A 35 7.98 2.09 10.66
C LEU A 35 6.67 1.28 10.66
N GLY A 36 5.82 1.53 9.67
CA GLY A 36 4.60 0.74 9.44
C GLY A 36 3.37 1.19 10.23
N LYS A 37 3.44 2.34 10.92
CA LYS A 37 2.30 3.00 11.57
C LYS A 37 2.33 4.51 11.37
N ILE A 38 1.15 5.12 11.44
CA ILE A 38 0.99 6.58 11.42
C ILE A 38 0.82 7.05 12.87
N GLU A 39 1.94 7.24 13.56
CA GLU A 39 1.99 7.67 14.96
C GLU A 39 3.16 8.63 15.17
N PRO A 40 3.10 9.57 16.13
CA PRO A 40 4.23 10.43 16.46
C PRO A 40 5.49 9.61 16.80
N GLY A 41 6.64 10.01 16.25
CA GLY A 41 7.91 9.30 16.42
C GLY A 41 8.21 8.23 15.35
N TYR A 42 7.24 7.92 14.48
CA TYR A 42 7.44 7.03 13.32
C TYR A 42 7.95 7.79 12.10
N LEU A 43 8.64 7.07 11.22
CA LEU A 43 9.05 7.56 9.91
C LEU A 43 7.82 8.01 9.10
N ALA A 44 7.96 9.13 8.39
CA ALA A 44 6.92 9.66 7.52
C ALA A 44 6.88 8.91 6.17
N ASP A 45 6.56 7.62 6.24
CA ASP A 45 6.39 6.71 5.12
C ASP A 45 4.89 6.54 4.85
N LEU A 46 4.42 7.16 3.77
CA LEU A 46 2.98 7.27 3.47
C LEU A 46 2.70 6.91 2.02
N THR A 47 1.64 6.13 1.82
CA THR A 47 1.05 5.87 0.51
C THR A 47 -0.38 6.38 0.51
N ALA A 48 -0.68 7.32 -0.38
CA ALA A 48 -2.04 7.82 -0.58
C ALA A 48 -2.71 7.11 -1.75
N ILE A 49 -3.95 6.66 -1.56
CA ILE A 49 -4.74 5.97 -2.58
C ILE A 49 -5.86 6.89 -3.10
N GLN A 50 -5.97 7.01 -4.42
CA GLN A 50 -7.00 7.80 -5.11
C GLN A 50 -8.31 7.02 -5.15
N VAL A 51 -9.14 7.21 -4.13
CA VAL A 51 -10.46 6.56 -4.03
C VAL A 51 -11.58 7.38 -4.67
N ARG A 52 -11.42 8.70 -4.75
CA ARG A 52 -12.46 9.59 -5.31
C ARG A 52 -12.49 9.46 -6.83
N ASN A 53 -13.69 9.42 -7.39
CA ASN A 53 -13.95 9.30 -8.83
C ASN A 53 -13.38 8.01 -9.45
N ASN A 54 -13.12 6.98 -8.64
CA ASN A 54 -12.66 5.69 -9.11
C ASN A 54 -13.83 4.70 -9.11
N PRO A 55 -14.46 4.41 -10.26
CA PRO A 55 -15.62 3.52 -10.33
C PRO A 55 -15.27 2.07 -9.96
N PHE A 56 -14.00 1.68 -10.06
CA PHE A 56 -13.55 0.33 -9.70
C PHE A 56 -13.47 0.11 -8.18
N LEU A 57 -13.50 1.18 -7.39
CA LEU A 57 -13.46 1.13 -5.92
C LEU A 57 -14.82 1.43 -5.27
N MET A 58 -15.88 1.50 -6.07
CA MET A 58 -17.24 1.87 -5.62
C MET A 58 -18.25 0.73 -5.84
N PRO A 59 -19.21 0.53 -4.91
CA PRO A 59 -19.35 1.22 -3.63
C PRO A 59 -18.28 0.81 -2.61
N MET A 60 -17.85 1.77 -1.78
CA MET A 60 -16.88 1.55 -0.71
C MET A 60 -17.61 1.46 0.64
N TYR A 61 -17.74 0.25 1.18
CA TYR A 61 -18.32 0.03 2.51
C TYR A 61 -17.27 0.11 3.62
N ASP A 62 -16.13 -0.55 3.44
CA ASP A 62 -14.96 -0.48 4.31
C ASP A 62 -13.73 -0.12 3.46
N PRO A 63 -13.08 1.03 3.72
CA PRO A 63 -11.87 1.44 2.98
C PRO A 63 -10.73 0.41 3.03
N LEU A 64 -10.58 -0.29 4.15
CA LEU A 64 -9.51 -1.26 4.34
C LEU A 64 -9.76 -2.52 3.50
N GLU A 65 -11.00 -3.00 3.48
CA GLU A 65 -11.39 -4.11 2.59
C GLU A 65 -11.20 -3.73 1.13
N THR A 66 -11.59 -2.51 0.74
CA THR A 66 -11.40 -2.01 -0.63
C THR A 66 -9.91 -1.95 -1.00
N ILE A 67 -9.04 -1.49 -0.10
CA ILE A 67 -7.59 -1.44 -0.34
C ILE A 67 -7.01 -2.85 -0.54
N ILE A 68 -7.44 -3.84 0.25
CA ILE A 68 -6.86 -5.19 0.20
C ILE A 68 -7.39 -6.00 -0.98
N TYR A 69 -8.67 -5.84 -1.35
CA TYR A 69 -9.33 -6.73 -2.31
C TYR A 69 -9.62 -6.11 -3.68
N ALA A 70 -9.82 -4.79 -3.77
CA ALA A 70 -10.24 -4.14 -5.02
C ALA A 70 -9.18 -3.21 -5.62
N CYS A 71 -8.31 -2.63 -4.80
CA CYS A 71 -7.25 -1.73 -5.26
C CYS A 71 -6.29 -2.44 -6.21
N SER A 72 -6.02 -1.82 -7.35
CA SER A 72 -5.16 -2.34 -8.40
C SER A 72 -3.68 -1.99 -8.18
N GLY A 73 -3.28 -1.84 -6.92
CA GLY A 73 -1.92 -1.48 -6.52
C GLY A 73 -1.49 -0.15 -7.12
N GLY A 74 -0.50 -0.18 -8.02
CA GLY A 74 0.16 1.02 -8.54
C GLY A 74 -0.72 2.00 -9.31
N ARG A 75 -1.82 1.56 -9.93
CA ARG A 75 -2.70 2.46 -10.71
C ARG A 75 -3.54 3.40 -9.84
N ASP A 76 -3.85 2.97 -8.62
CA ASP A 76 -4.69 3.73 -7.71
C ASP A 76 -3.87 4.54 -6.70
N VAL A 77 -2.53 4.49 -6.76
CA VAL A 77 -1.65 5.30 -5.91
C VAL A 77 -1.67 6.75 -6.40
N ALA A 78 -2.05 7.67 -5.52
CA ALA A 78 -1.99 9.11 -5.76
C ALA A 78 -0.62 9.71 -5.42
N MET A 79 0.02 9.18 -4.38
CA MET A 79 1.28 9.69 -3.84
C MET A 79 2.01 8.60 -3.05
N THR A 80 3.34 8.59 -3.16
CA THR A 80 4.24 7.83 -2.29
C THR A 80 5.27 8.76 -1.66
N MET A 81 5.36 8.72 -0.34
CA MET A 81 6.30 9.48 0.47
C MET A 81 7.16 8.52 1.29
N VAL A 82 8.46 8.77 1.34
CA VAL A 82 9.42 8.01 2.15
C VAL A 82 10.23 9.00 2.97
N ASN A 83 10.24 8.80 4.28
CA ASN A 83 10.91 9.64 5.27
C ASN A 83 10.63 11.15 5.07
N GLY A 84 9.36 11.49 4.83
CA GLY A 84 8.91 12.87 4.62
C GLY A 84 9.17 13.43 3.21
N ARG A 85 9.84 12.68 2.33
CA ARG A 85 10.11 13.10 0.95
C ARG A 85 9.13 12.43 -0.01
N ILE A 86 8.38 13.23 -0.77
CA ILE A 86 7.50 12.74 -1.84
C ILE A 86 8.36 12.22 -2.99
N LEU A 87 8.22 10.93 -3.31
CA LEU A 87 8.94 10.27 -4.40
C LEU A 87 8.10 10.13 -5.67
N TYR A 88 6.79 9.99 -5.50
CA TYR A 88 5.81 9.87 -6.57
C TYR A 88 4.56 10.66 -6.20
N GLU A 89 4.00 11.40 -7.16
CA GLU A 89 2.73 12.11 -6.98
C GLU A 89 2.05 12.35 -8.33
N LYS A 90 0.75 12.06 -8.43
CA LYS A 90 -0.11 12.36 -9.60
C LYS A 90 0.48 11.90 -10.94
N GLY A 91 1.02 10.67 -10.99
CA GLY A 91 1.57 10.12 -12.24
C GLY A 91 3.05 10.42 -12.47
N GLU A 92 3.68 11.27 -11.66
CA GLU A 92 5.05 11.72 -11.88
C GLU A 92 6.02 11.18 -10.81
N PHE A 93 7.18 10.70 -11.26
CA PHE A 93 8.30 10.36 -10.38
C PHE A 93 9.18 11.59 -10.15
N ARG A 94 9.52 11.87 -8.89
CA ARG A 94 10.34 13.03 -8.49
C ARG A 94 11.83 12.72 -8.37
N THR A 95 12.21 11.45 -8.41
CA THR A 95 13.58 11.00 -8.07
C THR A 95 14.20 10.05 -9.07
N VAL A 96 13.41 9.52 -10.00
CA VAL A 96 13.86 8.56 -11.02
C VAL A 96 13.28 8.95 -12.38
N ASP A 97 14.04 8.69 -13.44
CA ASP A 97 13.54 8.74 -14.80
C ASP A 97 12.96 7.36 -15.16
N PRO A 98 11.63 7.23 -15.31
CA PRO A 98 11.01 5.94 -15.56
C PRO A 98 11.41 5.35 -16.92
N VAL A 99 11.64 6.18 -17.94
CA VAL A 99 12.02 5.71 -19.29
C VAL A 99 13.42 5.12 -19.24
N LYS A 100 14.34 5.83 -18.58
CA LYS A 100 15.70 5.34 -18.39
C LYS A 100 15.71 4.01 -17.61
N VAL A 101 15.02 3.93 -16.48
CA VAL A 101 14.97 2.73 -15.65
C VAL A 101 14.41 1.53 -16.42
N MET A 102 13.35 1.72 -17.22
CA MET A 102 12.79 0.64 -18.05
C MET A 102 13.73 0.19 -19.17
N SER A 103 14.68 1.02 -19.61
CA SER A 103 15.64 0.67 -20.66
C SER A 103 16.88 -0.09 -20.16
N GLU A 104 17.10 -0.13 -18.84
CA GLU A 104 18.22 -0.82 -18.20
C GLU A 104 17.95 -2.31 -17.90
N VAL A 105 16.74 -2.79 -18.20
CA VAL A 105 16.25 -4.16 -17.98
C VAL A 105 15.98 -4.85 -19.32
#